data_AF-A0A1V5DDB3-F1
#
_entry.id   AF-A0A1V5DDB3-F1
#
_cell.length_a   1.000
_cell.length_b   1.000
_cell.length_c   1.000
_cell.angle_alpha   90.00
_cell.angle_beta   90.00
_cell.angle_gamma   90.00
#
_symmetry.space_group_name_H-M   'P 1'
#
loop_
_entity.id
_entity.type
_entity.pdbx_description
1 polymer ?
#
loop_
_entity_poly.entity_id
_entity_poly.type
_entity_poly.pdbx_seq_one_letter_code
_entity_poly.pdbx_strand_id
1 'polypeptide(L)'
;MGIHEATREIRKSENRIFQEWLCDVHDSGYHGRVSVDRKYFSMMLDTVAAAMETADENLTRSRFDSSAEWDFPGLHIIKESGITLEAFLAGFKVMIRCIERVILHSDATRLRMRNIADAMELAVVAEWENFRPAGLSLHPEPIQGPESPTTPEKILSAIFFSVGEGILLVDQDFEILKTNPRACEIYGLLEQNLIGTDIRTLTDESGAGTLTLFFEKLIEGQRLSAEITGLYVDGKSFPSTVTVSRSDLDGKRYWPIIVQDDTEQKILEKQLRQEKQQTEEMNLTLKTVLKSIEQDKKDFENRVATKIRTSVLPGIHKISKSSHDNVSRSYLSLLEQQLLSLTKGFENELHGGLLKLTRTEIEICRLIQAGCSTKDICNAMRISYETVQTHRKNIRKKLDLTGRKLNLHTFLMNRSL
;
A
#
# COMPACT_ATOMS: atom_id res chain seq x y z
N MET A 1 2.39 32.62 -7.92
CA MET A 1 1.13 32.84 -7.20
C MET A 1 1.35 33.87 -6.12
N GLY A 2 0.65 35.00 -6.20
CA GLY A 2 0.57 35.96 -5.09
C GLY A 2 -0.31 35.43 -3.96
N ILE A 3 -0.24 36.01 -2.75
CA ILE A 3 -1.01 35.53 -1.60
C ILE A 3 -2.52 35.70 -1.87
N HIS A 4 -2.97 36.80 -2.45
CA HIS A 4 -4.37 36.97 -2.89
C HIS A 4 -4.87 35.91 -3.89
N GLU A 5 -3.99 35.40 -4.76
CA GLU A 5 -4.33 34.33 -5.69
C GLU A 5 -4.43 32.99 -4.94
N ALA A 6 -3.57 32.77 -3.93
CA ALA A 6 -3.65 31.64 -3.02
C ALA A 6 -4.93 31.64 -2.18
N THR A 7 -5.31 32.77 -1.58
CA THR A 7 -6.54 32.85 -0.79
C THR A 7 -7.79 32.62 -1.64
N ARG A 8 -7.78 33.07 -2.90
CA ARG A 8 -8.87 32.80 -3.86
C ARG A 8 -8.96 31.31 -4.21
N GLU A 9 -7.84 30.65 -4.45
CA GLU A 9 -7.81 29.20 -4.72
C GLU A 9 -8.17 28.37 -3.48
N ILE A 10 -7.82 28.84 -2.27
CA ILE A 10 -8.26 28.24 -0.99
C ILE A 10 -9.79 28.23 -0.91
N ARG A 11 -10.43 29.37 -1.15
CA ARG A 11 -11.90 29.47 -1.14
C ARG A 11 -12.56 28.62 -2.24
N LYS A 12 -11.97 28.55 -3.43
CA LYS A 12 -12.50 27.67 -4.51
C LYS A 12 -12.38 26.18 -4.19
N SER A 13 -11.33 25.80 -3.47
CA SER A 13 -11.02 24.40 -3.15
C SER A 13 -11.49 23.98 -1.76
N GLU A 14 -12.30 24.81 -1.08
CA GLU A 14 -12.76 24.61 0.29
C GLU A 14 -13.32 23.21 0.53
N ASN A 15 -14.23 22.73 -0.33
CA ASN A 15 -14.83 21.40 -0.18
C ASN A 15 -13.81 20.27 -0.26
N ARG A 16 -12.79 20.41 -1.11
CA ARG A 16 -11.73 19.41 -1.25
C ARG A 16 -10.79 19.44 -0.05
N ILE A 17 -10.44 20.64 0.43
CA ILE A 17 -9.64 20.82 1.65
C ILE A 17 -10.39 20.24 2.86
N PHE A 18 -11.71 20.45 2.94
CA PHE A 18 -12.55 19.91 4.02
C PHE A 18 -12.50 18.39 4.09
N GLN A 19 -12.63 17.72 2.94
CA GLN A 19 -12.57 16.24 2.87
C GLN A 19 -11.19 15.71 3.27
N GLU A 20 -10.10 16.29 2.75
CA GLU A 20 -8.75 15.87 3.13
C GLU A 20 -8.45 16.16 4.62
N TRP A 21 -8.92 17.29 5.12
CA TRP A 21 -8.76 17.69 6.52
C TRP A 21 -9.53 16.77 7.47
N LEU A 22 -10.76 16.37 7.14
CA LEU A 22 -11.52 15.39 7.91
C LEU A 22 -10.78 14.05 8.00
N CYS A 23 -10.25 13.56 6.88
CA CYS A 23 -9.44 12.32 6.87
C CYS A 23 -8.20 12.45 7.76
N ASP A 24 -7.42 13.52 7.62
CA ASP A 24 -6.19 13.71 8.40
C ASP A 24 -6.45 13.92 9.91
N VAL A 25 -7.56 14.58 10.27
CA VAL A 25 -7.97 14.76 11.68
C VAL A 25 -8.42 13.43 12.29
N HIS A 26 -9.10 12.59 11.51
CA HIS A 26 -9.50 11.23 11.91
C HIS A 26 -8.27 10.33 12.12
N ASP A 27 -7.30 10.36 11.20
CA ASP A 27 -6.07 9.54 11.26
C ASP A 27 -5.12 9.97 12.40
N SER A 28 -5.18 11.24 12.81
CA SER A 28 -4.35 11.78 13.89
C SER A 28 -4.88 11.52 15.30
N GLY A 29 -6.03 10.84 15.43
CA GLY A 29 -6.59 10.43 16.73
C GLY A 29 -7.13 11.59 17.58
N TYR A 30 -7.53 12.70 16.93
CA TYR A 30 -7.96 13.94 17.58
C TYR A 30 -9.35 13.89 18.25
N HIS A 31 -9.87 12.70 18.54
CA HIS A 31 -11.17 12.49 19.14
C HIS A 31 -11.12 12.71 20.66
N GLY A 32 -11.59 13.87 21.13
CA GLY A 32 -11.86 13.99 22.57
C GLY A 32 -12.26 15.34 23.16
N ARG A 33 -12.04 16.48 22.50
CA ARG A 33 -12.32 17.79 23.16
C ARG A 33 -12.96 18.88 22.31
N VAL A 34 -13.09 18.73 20.99
CA VAL A 34 -13.65 19.77 20.10
C VAL A 34 -14.57 19.11 19.07
N SER A 35 -15.74 19.71 18.79
CA SER A 35 -16.61 19.30 17.67
C SER A 35 -15.88 19.58 16.36
N VAL A 36 -15.35 18.54 15.72
CA VAL A 36 -14.67 18.62 14.41
C VAL A 36 -15.76 18.60 13.32
N ASP A 37 -16.54 19.67 13.27
CA ASP A 37 -17.63 19.85 12.32
C ASP A 37 -17.27 20.88 11.23
N ARG A 38 -18.17 21.04 10.25
CA ARG A 38 -17.95 22.00 9.15
C ARG A 38 -17.86 23.46 9.64
N LYS A 39 -18.47 23.78 10.78
CA LYS A 39 -18.40 25.12 11.37
C LYS A 39 -17.01 25.37 11.96
N TYR A 40 -16.44 24.39 12.66
CA TYR A 40 -15.06 24.44 13.15
C TYR A 40 -14.07 24.51 11.98
N PHE A 41 -14.27 23.70 10.93
CA PHE A 41 -13.47 23.79 9.72
C PHE A 41 -13.53 25.18 9.07
N SER A 42 -14.72 25.74 8.83
CA SER A 42 -14.88 27.05 8.21
C SER A 42 -14.17 28.12 9.04
N MET A 43 -14.37 28.10 10.35
CA MET A 43 -13.73 29.04 11.27
C MET A 43 -12.20 28.95 11.20
N MET A 44 -11.65 27.74 11.19
CA MET A 44 -10.22 27.49 11.07
C MET A 44 -9.69 27.95 9.70
N LEU A 45 -10.44 27.70 8.61
CA LEU A 45 -10.06 28.10 7.26
C LEU A 45 -10.09 29.62 7.09
N ASP A 46 -11.11 30.28 7.61
CA ASP A 46 -11.24 31.74 7.63
C ASP A 46 -10.11 32.38 8.43
N THR A 47 -9.69 31.72 9.51
CA THR A 47 -8.54 32.14 10.32
C THR A 47 -7.23 32.10 9.54
N VAL A 48 -6.98 31.01 8.79
CA VAL A 48 -5.82 30.89 7.91
C VAL A 48 -5.88 31.92 6.78
N ALA A 49 -7.05 32.07 6.15
CA ALA A 49 -7.26 33.01 5.05
C ALA A 49 -7.03 34.47 5.48
N ALA A 50 -7.64 34.88 6.59
CA ALA A 50 -7.45 36.21 7.17
C ALA A 50 -5.98 36.45 7.52
N ALA A 51 -5.30 35.47 8.11
CA ALA A 51 -3.88 35.62 8.43
C ALA A 51 -3.00 35.79 7.21
N MET A 52 -3.28 35.04 6.15
CA MET A 52 -2.55 35.17 4.89
C MET A 52 -2.75 36.56 4.29
N GLU A 53 -3.97 37.09 4.33
CA GLU A 53 -4.28 38.45 3.86
C GLU A 53 -3.56 39.52 4.72
N THR A 54 -3.61 39.42 6.05
CA THR A 54 -2.90 40.33 6.98
C THR A 54 -1.37 40.23 6.87
N ALA A 55 -0.84 39.04 6.59
CA ALA A 55 0.59 38.84 6.37
C ALA A 55 1.05 39.49 5.07
N ASP A 56 0.27 39.45 3.98
CA ASP A 56 0.61 40.11 2.70
C ASP A 56 0.70 41.63 2.86
N GLU A 57 -0.21 42.22 3.65
CA GLU A 57 -0.19 43.66 3.97
C GLU A 57 1.05 44.07 4.79
N ASN A 58 1.46 43.24 5.74
CA ASN A 58 2.60 43.51 6.63
C ASN A 58 3.97 43.07 6.08
N LEU A 59 4.03 42.14 5.11
CA LEU A 59 5.26 41.65 4.46
C LEU A 59 5.98 42.73 3.62
N THR A 60 5.34 43.86 3.34
CA THR A 60 6.01 45.05 2.80
C THR A 60 6.87 45.80 3.83
N ARG A 61 6.68 45.55 5.13
CA ARG A 61 7.54 46.07 6.21
C ARG A 61 8.56 45.01 6.60
N SER A 62 9.85 45.29 6.37
CA SER A 62 10.96 44.33 6.46
C SER A 62 11.34 43.88 7.89
N ARG A 63 10.44 43.94 8.87
CA ARG A 63 10.68 43.46 10.23
C ARG A 63 9.38 42.90 10.78
N PHE A 64 9.39 41.59 11.06
CA PHE A 64 8.49 41.00 12.05
C PHE A 64 8.85 41.62 13.39
N ASP A 65 8.24 42.76 13.70
CA ASP A 65 8.39 43.45 14.98
C ASP A 65 7.45 42.74 15.97
N SER A 66 8.02 42.12 17.00
CA SER A 66 7.29 41.41 18.07
C SER A 66 6.41 42.34 18.91
N SER A 67 6.35 43.63 18.56
CA SER A 67 5.56 44.69 19.21
C SER A 67 4.33 45.12 18.40
N ALA A 68 4.14 44.61 17.18
CA ALA A 68 2.93 44.89 16.42
C ALA A 68 1.75 44.14 17.07
N GLU A 69 0.74 44.88 17.53
CA GLU A 69 -0.57 44.32 17.88
C GLU A 69 -1.16 43.67 16.64
N TRP A 70 -0.96 42.35 16.51
CA TRP A 70 -1.66 41.55 15.52
C TRP A 70 -3.05 41.27 16.07
N ASP A 71 -4.06 41.94 15.53
CA ASP A 71 -5.46 41.62 15.81
C ASP A 71 -5.81 40.32 15.06
N PHE A 72 -5.39 39.20 15.64
CA PHE A 72 -5.52 37.89 15.05
C PHE A 72 -6.75 37.15 15.61
N PRO A 73 -7.69 36.67 14.76
CA PRO A 73 -8.92 36.02 15.24
C PRO A 73 -8.70 34.73 16.05
N GLY A 74 -7.52 34.10 15.95
CA GLY A 74 -7.25 32.80 16.57
C GLY A 74 -7.44 32.77 18.09
N LEU A 75 -7.03 33.82 18.81
CA LEU A 75 -7.21 33.85 20.27
C LEU A 75 -8.67 34.06 20.67
N HIS A 76 -9.41 34.84 19.87
CA HIS A 76 -10.86 35.03 20.03
C HIS A 76 -11.60 33.71 19.85
N ILE A 77 -11.19 32.92 18.87
CA ILE A 77 -11.73 31.58 18.60
C ILE A 77 -11.48 30.62 19.76
N ILE A 78 -10.28 30.62 20.33
CA ILE A 78 -9.96 29.80 21.51
C ILE A 78 -10.86 30.21 22.70
N LYS A 79 -11.08 31.52 22.90
CA LYS A 79 -11.93 32.08 23.96
C LYS A 79 -13.42 31.75 23.78
N GLU A 80 -13.97 31.92 22.58
CA GLU A 80 -15.40 31.69 22.31
C GLU A 80 -15.76 30.22 22.18
N SER A 81 -14.83 29.39 21.69
CA SER A 81 -15.09 27.97 21.42
C SER A 81 -14.74 27.06 22.60
N GLY A 82 -14.08 27.58 23.65
CA GLY A 82 -13.70 26.83 24.85
C GLY A 82 -12.67 25.71 24.60
N ILE A 83 -11.96 25.78 23.48
CA ILE A 83 -10.94 24.79 23.08
C ILE A 83 -9.61 25.08 23.77
N THR A 84 -8.76 24.06 23.98
CA THR A 84 -7.41 24.30 24.50
C THR A 84 -6.50 24.83 23.40
N LEU A 85 -5.50 25.64 23.77
CA LEU A 85 -4.47 26.12 22.83
C LEU A 85 -3.82 24.96 22.06
N GLU A 86 -3.49 23.86 22.75
CA GLU A 86 -2.88 22.67 22.13
C GLU A 86 -3.78 22.05 21.05
N ALA A 87 -5.10 21.98 21.30
CA ALA A 87 -6.04 21.42 20.34
C ALA A 87 -6.23 22.33 19.12
N PHE A 88 -6.26 23.64 19.34
CA PHE A 88 -6.30 24.62 18.26
C PHE A 88 -5.05 24.54 17.38
N LEU A 89 -3.86 24.58 17.98
CA LEU A 89 -2.59 24.58 17.25
C LEU A 89 -2.40 23.31 16.41
N ALA A 90 -2.86 22.17 16.90
CA ALA A 90 -2.78 20.94 16.13
C ALA A 90 -3.78 20.89 14.97
N GLY A 91 -5.04 21.28 15.19
CA GLY A 91 -6.01 21.40 14.10
C GLY A 91 -5.56 22.40 13.03
N PHE A 92 -4.92 23.49 13.47
CA PHE A 92 -4.29 24.50 12.62
C PHE A 92 -3.17 23.91 11.75
N LYS A 93 -2.24 23.14 12.34
CA LYS A 93 -1.16 22.46 11.62
C LYS A 93 -1.67 21.46 10.59
N VAL A 94 -2.71 20.70 10.93
CA VAL A 94 -3.32 19.73 10.00
C VAL A 94 -3.90 20.47 8.79
N MET A 95 -4.67 21.52 9.02
CA MET A 95 -5.26 22.33 7.95
C MET A 95 -4.23 22.97 7.02
N ILE A 96 -3.11 23.48 7.55
CA ILE A 96 -2.02 24.02 6.71
C ILE A 96 -1.44 22.92 5.80
N ARG A 97 -1.23 21.71 6.32
CA ARG A 97 -0.76 20.57 5.51
C ARG A 97 -1.77 20.18 4.41
N CYS A 98 -3.07 20.25 4.70
CA CYS A 98 -4.11 19.99 3.69
C CYS A 98 -4.07 21.05 2.59
N ILE A 99 -3.97 22.33 2.95
CA ILE A 99 -3.88 23.42 1.98
C ILE A 99 -2.61 23.30 1.13
N GLU A 100 -1.47 22.93 1.73
CA GLU A 100 -0.23 22.65 1.01
C GLU A 100 -0.40 21.55 -0.05
N ARG A 101 -1.10 20.45 0.29
CA ARG A 101 -1.36 19.34 -0.64
C ARG A 101 -2.31 19.71 -1.77
N VAL A 102 -3.40 20.41 -1.46
CA VAL A 102 -4.49 20.67 -2.42
C VAL A 102 -4.11 21.78 -3.40
N ILE A 103 -3.39 22.81 -2.95
CA ILE A 103 -3.29 24.08 -3.70
C ILE A 103 -1.87 24.37 -4.17
N LEU A 104 -0.84 23.99 -3.41
CA LEU A 104 0.50 24.49 -3.66
C LEU A 104 1.32 23.52 -4.51
N HIS A 105 1.45 23.87 -5.80
CA HIS A 105 2.23 23.10 -6.78
C HIS A 105 3.66 23.63 -6.96
N SER A 106 3.96 24.83 -6.42
CA SER A 106 5.27 25.50 -6.49
C SER A 106 5.91 25.60 -5.10
N ASP A 107 7.20 25.22 -5.02
CA ASP A 107 7.96 25.22 -3.76
C ASP A 107 8.12 26.61 -3.14
N ALA A 108 8.16 27.67 -3.96
CA ALA A 108 8.26 29.04 -3.46
C ALA A 108 7.00 29.50 -2.70
N THR A 109 5.81 29.05 -3.13
CA THR A 109 4.55 29.39 -2.45
C THR A 109 4.33 28.52 -1.21
N ARG A 110 4.78 27.26 -1.24
CA ARG A 110 4.82 26.38 -0.04
C ARG A 110 5.70 26.97 1.06
N LEU A 111 6.91 27.40 0.72
CA LEU A 111 7.84 27.96 1.69
C LEU A 111 7.29 29.26 2.33
N ARG A 112 6.65 30.12 1.53
CA ARG A 112 6.01 31.34 2.03
C ARG A 112 4.85 31.04 2.97
N MET A 113 4.00 30.07 2.63
CA MET A 113 2.87 29.69 3.47
C MET A 113 3.32 29.09 4.81
N ARG A 114 4.38 28.26 4.82
CA ARG A 114 4.98 27.75 6.06
C ARG A 114 5.52 28.85 6.95
N ASN A 115 6.26 29.80 6.39
CA ASN A 115 6.80 30.92 7.17
C ASN A 115 5.68 31.76 7.81
N ILE A 116 4.55 31.95 7.10
CA ILE A 116 3.37 32.64 7.65
C ILE A 116 2.75 31.80 8.78
N ALA A 117 2.52 30.50 8.55
CA ALA A 117 2.00 29.58 9.54
C ALA A 117 2.84 29.52 10.83
N ASP A 118 4.17 29.42 10.70
CA ASP A 118 5.11 29.37 11.83
C ASP A 118 5.11 30.69 12.62
N ALA A 119 5.06 31.83 11.93
CA ALA A 119 4.96 33.14 12.57
C ALA A 119 3.63 33.32 13.32
N MET A 120 2.53 32.78 12.77
CA MET A 120 1.23 32.81 13.42
C MET A 120 1.16 31.90 14.64
N GLU A 121 1.71 30.69 14.56
CA GLU A 121 1.81 29.78 15.72
C GLU A 121 2.54 30.49 16.87
N LEU A 122 3.65 31.16 16.57
CA LEU A 122 4.41 31.93 17.55
C LEU A 122 3.59 33.10 18.14
N ALA A 123 2.84 33.82 17.31
CA ALA A 123 2.00 34.93 17.75
C ALA A 123 0.88 34.46 18.69
N VAL A 124 0.16 33.39 18.33
CA VAL A 124 -0.91 32.79 19.15
C VAL A 124 -0.36 32.31 20.49
N VAL A 125 0.83 31.68 20.49
CA VAL A 125 1.48 31.23 21.73
C VAL A 125 1.91 32.41 22.60
N ALA A 126 2.54 33.44 22.03
CA ALA A 126 3.00 34.62 22.77
C ALA A 126 1.84 35.43 23.37
N GLU A 127 0.76 35.60 22.61
CA GLU A 127 -0.44 36.31 23.06
C GLU A 127 -1.20 35.50 24.14
N TRP A 128 -1.22 34.17 24.02
CA TRP A 128 -1.73 33.28 25.07
C TRP A 128 -0.90 33.34 26.36
N GLU A 129 0.43 33.40 26.25
CA GLU A 129 1.32 33.55 27.41
C GLU A 129 1.12 34.90 28.12
N ASN A 130 0.92 35.99 27.37
CA ASN A 130 0.60 37.32 27.91
C ASN A 130 -0.81 37.38 28.55
N PHE A 131 -1.76 36.58 28.05
CA PHE A 131 -3.14 36.53 28.55
C PHE A 131 -3.36 35.50 29.66
N ARG A 132 -2.33 34.74 30.10
CA ARG A 132 -2.47 33.65 31.08
C ARG A 132 -3.33 34.11 32.28
N PRO A 133 -4.57 33.59 32.45
CA PRO A 133 -5.41 33.99 33.57
C PRO A 133 -4.70 33.58 34.86
N ALA A 134 -4.47 34.54 35.75
CA ALA A 134 -3.80 34.31 37.02
C ALA A 134 -4.59 33.29 37.85
N GLY A 135 -4.16 32.02 37.84
CA GLY A 135 -4.84 30.96 38.60
C GLY A 135 -4.56 29.51 38.19
N LEU A 136 -3.97 29.24 37.02
CA LEU A 136 -3.62 27.85 36.63
C LEU A 136 -2.11 27.59 36.77
N SER A 137 -1.72 26.95 37.87
CA SER A 137 -0.40 26.34 38.07
C SER A 137 -0.22 25.13 37.14
N LEU A 138 0.96 25.04 36.52
CA LEU A 138 1.41 24.00 35.59
C LEU A 138 1.82 22.67 36.25
N HIS A 139 1.33 22.37 37.45
CA HIS A 139 1.52 21.06 38.07
C HIS A 139 0.17 20.34 38.19
N PRO A 140 0.06 19.09 37.70
CA PRO A 140 -1.13 18.28 37.90
C PRO A 140 -1.14 17.79 39.35
N GLU A 141 -1.70 18.60 40.26
CA GLU A 141 -2.24 18.05 41.51
C GLU A 141 -3.64 17.50 41.26
N PRO A 142 -3.98 16.34 41.84
CA PRO A 142 -5.27 15.70 41.64
C PRO A 142 -6.36 16.51 42.36
N ILE A 143 -7.09 17.32 41.60
CA ILE A 143 -8.27 18.02 42.11
C ILE A 143 -9.37 16.98 42.30
N GLN A 144 -9.60 16.58 43.56
CA GLN A 144 -10.87 16.02 43.99
C GLN A 144 -11.91 17.14 44.10
N GLY A 145 -12.94 17.10 43.23
CA GLY A 145 -14.26 17.71 43.43
C GLY A 145 -14.80 18.59 42.28
N PRO A 146 -16.12 18.66 42.05
CA PRO A 146 -17.16 17.66 42.33
C PRO A 146 -17.29 16.70 41.14
N GLU A 147 -17.69 15.46 41.39
CA GLU A 147 -18.29 14.63 40.35
C GLU A 147 -19.49 15.38 39.78
N SER A 148 -19.32 16.06 38.65
CA SER A 148 -20.45 16.30 37.77
C SER A 148 -20.88 14.91 37.32
N PRO A 149 -22.11 14.46 37.61
CA PRO A 149 -22.53 13.16 37.13
C PRO A 149 -22.33 13.20 35.62
N THR A 150 -21.64 12.20 35.07
CA THR A 150 -21.63 11.98 33.63
C THR A 150 -23.10 11.83 33.25
N THR A 151 -23.72 12.94 32.82
CA THR A 151 -25.15 12.96 32.57
C THR A 151 -25.43 11.90 31.51
N PRO A 152 -26.54 11.16 31.61
CA PRO A 152 -26.91 10.17 30.61
C PRO A 152 -26.77 10.71 29.17
N GLU A 153 -27.07 11.99 28.99
CA GLU A 153 -26.91 12.74 27.73
C GLU A 153 -25.47 12.79 27.19
N LYS A 154 -24.44 12.92 28.04
CA LYS A 154 -23.03 12.94 27.59
C LYS A 154 -22.56 11.55 27.16
N ILE A 155 -23.00 10.50 27.85
CA ILE A 155 -22.70 9.11 27.49
C ILE A 155 -23.43 8.72 26.21
N LEU A 156 -24.73 9.06 26.12
CA LEU A 156 -25.54 8.81 24.93
C LEU A 156 -25.00 9.56 23.71
N SER A 157 -24.58 10.81 23.87
CA SER A 157 -23.91 11.56 22.79
C SER A 157 -22.60 10.87 22.40
N ALA A 158 -21.75 10.49 23.36
CA ALA A 158 -20.51 9.80 23.05
C ALA A 158 -20.74 8.49 22.28
N ILE A 159 -21.72 7.67 22.65
CA ILE A 159 -22.07 6.42 21.93
C ILE A 159 -22.63 6.75 20.53
N PHE A 160 -23.53 7.73 20.42
CA PHE A 160 -24.13 8.14 19.15
C PHE A 160 -23.10 8.67 18.14
N PHE A 161 -22.05 9.34 18.62
CA PHE A 161 -20.97 9.92 17.79
C PHE A 161 -19.73 9.03 17.62
N SER A 162 -19.53 7.99 18.43
CA SER A 162 -18.33 7.12 18.40
C SER A 162 -18.49 5.83 17.61
N VAL A 163 -19.71 5.52 17.15
CA VAL A 163 -19.99 4.30 16.40
C VAL A 163 -19.62 4.50 14.93
N GLY A 164 -18.80 3.60 14.37
CA GLY A 164 -18.37 3.62 12.96
C GLY A 164 -19.48 3.30 11.94
N GLU A 165 -20.72 3.15 12.41
CA GLU A 165 -21.93 2.86 11.67
C GLU A 165 -22.86 4.08 11.65
N GLY A 166 -23.65 4.21 10.59
CA GLY A 166 -24.66 5.25 10.48
C GLY A 166 -25.83 4.98 11.40
N ILE A 167 -26.17 5.90 12.29
CA ILE A 167 -27.31 5.77 13.20
C ILE A 167 -28.39 6.77 12.76
N LEU A 168 -29.62 6.28 12.66
CA LEU A 168 -30.81 7.03 12.33
C LEU A 168 -31.89 6.74 13.37
N LEU A 169 -32.65 7.76 13.75
CA LEU A 169 -33.85 7.60 14.55
C LEU A 169 -35.05 7.93 13.67
N VAL A 170 -35.94 6.97 13.52
CA VAL A 170 -37.13 7.08 12.67
C VAL A 170 -38.39 7.09 13.52
N ASP A 171 -39.40 7.87 13.14
CA ASP A 171 -40.68 7.93 13.84
C ASP A 171 -41.76 7.03 13.22
N GLN A 172 -43.00 7.20 13.70
CA GLN A 172 -44.19 6.46 13.26
C GLN A 172 -44.65 6.77 11.83
N ASP A 173 -44.24 7.92 11.28
CA ASP A 173 -44.50 8.31 9.90
C ASP A 173 -43.36 7.86 8.97
N PHE A 174 -42.37 7.14 9.54
CA PHE A 174 -41.15 6.64 8.91
C PHE A 174 -40.18 7.74 8.48
N GLU A 175 -40.35 8.94 9.04
CA GLU A 175 -39.47 10.07 8.81
C GLU A 175 -38.28 10.03 9.77
N ILE A 176 -37.11 10.40 9.27
CA ILE A 176 -35.90 10.49 10.08
C ILE A 176 -35.99 11.72 10.98
N LEU A 177 -35.96 11.53 12.29
CA LEU A 177 -35.95 12.61 13.28
C LEU A 177 -34.54 13.07 13.64
N LYS A 178 -33.60 12.13 13.70
CA LYS A 178 -32.20 12.38 14.05
C LYS A 178 -31.27 11.44 13.32
N THR A 179 -30.04 11.89 13.14
CA THR A 179 -28.97 11.11 12.54
C THR A 179 -27.63 11.44 13.19
N ASN A 180 -26.68 10.50 13.17
CA ASN A 180 -25.30 10.78 13.51
C ASN A 180 -24.52 11.26 12.25
N PRO A 181 -23.34 11.88 12.42
CA PRO A 181 -22.52 12.32 11.31
C PRO A 181 -22.16 11.18 10.35
N ARG A 182 -22.01 9.95 10.88
CA ARG A 182 -21.66 8.79 10.08
C ARG A 182 -22.74 8.42 9.06
N ALA A 183 -24.02 8.51 9.41
CA ALA A 183 -25.09 8.28 8.45
C ALA A 183 -25.14 9.39 7.37
N CYS A 184 -24.84 10.63 7.73
CA CYS A 184 -24.69 11.73 6.76
C CYS A 184 -23.60 11.43 5.73
N GLU A 185 -22.45 10.91 6.18
CA GLU A 185 -21.35 10.49 5.31
C GLU A 185 -21.75 9.32 4.39
N ILE A 186 -22.35 8.27 4.94
CA ILE A 186 -22.77 7.07 4.19
C ILE A 186 -23.75 7.44 3.07
N TYR A 187 -24.75 8.28 3.35
CA TYR A 187 -25.74 8.66 2.33
C TYR A 187 -25.27 9.84 1.45
N GLY A 188 -24.18 10.51 1.81
CA GLY A 188 -23.68 11.70 1.12
C GLY A 188 -24.61 12.91 1.24
N LEU A 189 -25.43 12.96 2.30
CA LEU A 189 -26.45 13.98 2.53
C LEU A 189 -26.11 14.80 3.78
N LEU A 190 -26.44 16.09 3.74
CA LEU A 190 -26.39 16.92 4.95
C LEU A 190 -27.50 16.50 5.91
N GLU A 191 -27.26 16.61 7.21
CA GLU A 191 -28.22 16.27 8.28
C GLU A 191 -29.60 16.90 8.02
N GLN A 192 -29.65 18.18 7.66
CA GLN A 192 -30.89 18.91 7.36
C GLN A 192 -31.70 18.34 6.18
N ASN A 193 -31.07 17.59 5.27
CA ASN A 193 -31.73 16.93 4.15
C ASN A 193 -32.12 15.48 4.49
N LEU A 194 -31.48 14.88 5.49
CA LEU A 194 -31.85 13.57 6.01
C LEU A 194 -33.04 13.69 6.95
N ILE A 195 -33.06 14.69 7.82
CA ILE A 195 -34.17 14.91 8.76
C ILE A 195 -35.46 15.22 7.97
N GLY A 196 -36.55 14.54 8.34
CA GLY A 196 -37.86 14.63 7.70
C GLY A 196 -37.99 13.80 6.41
N THR A 197 -36.92 13.15 5.95
CA THR A 197 -36.98 12.25 4.80
C THR A 197 -37.46 10.88 5.25
N ASP A 198 -38.32 10.25 4.43
CA ASP A 198 -38.74 8.87 4.62
C ASP A 198 -37.55 7.93 4.36
N ILE A 199 -37.16 7.15 5.36
CA ILE A 199 -35.99 6.25 5.30
C ILE A 199 -36.08 5.23 4.15
N ARG A 200 -37.28 4.84 3.73
CA ARG A 200 -37.49 3.87 2.64
C ARG A 200 -37.08 4.41 1.28
N THR A 201 -36.91 5.73 1.15
CA THR A 201 -36.43 6.37 -0.09
C THR A 201 -34.91 6.28 -0.25
N LEU A 202 -34.18 5.97 0.83
CA LEU A 202 -32.72 5.86 0.83
C LEU A 202 -32.23 4.44 0.49
N THR A 203 -33.11 3.60 -0.07
CA THR A 203 -32.83 2.20 -0.42
C THR A 203 -33.58 1.81 -1.69
N ASP A 204 -33.19 0.69 -2.31
CA ASP A 204 -33.89 0.13 -3.46
C ASP A 204 -35.28 -0.43 -3.08
N GLU A 205 -36.07 -0.82 -4.09
CA GLU A 205 -37.44 -1.33 -3.89
C GLU A 205 -37.48 -2.55 -2.95
N SER A 206 -36.47 -3.42 -3.04
CA SER A 206 -36.34 -4.60 -2.18
C SER A 206 -36.05 -4.21 -0.72
N GLY A 207 -35.14 -3.25 -0.50
CA GLY A 207 -34.81 -2.75 0.83
C GLY A 207 -35.97 -1.98 1.46
N ALA A 208 -36.70 -1.18 0.68
CA ALA A 208 -37.90 -0.49 1.13
C ALA A 208 -38.98 -1.48 1.62
N GLY A 209 -39.18 -2.58 0.87
CA GLY A 209 -40.06 -3.67 1.29
C GLY A 209 -39.58 -4.36 2.57
N THR A 210 -38.27 -4.57 2.71
CA THR A 210 -37.66 -5.17 3.91
C THR A 210 -37.85 -4.29 5.15
N LEU A 211 -37.61 -2.98 5.04
CA LEU A 211 -37.82 -2.03 6.13
C LEU A 211 -39.31 -1.97 6.53
N THR A 212 -40.21 -1.96 5.55
CA THR A 212 -41.66 -1.99 5.80
C THR A 212 -42.05 -3.23 6.62
N LEU A 213 -41.53 -4.40 6.23
CA LEU A 213 -41.75 -5.65 6.98
C LEU A 213 -41.18 -5.58 8.41
N PHE A 214 -40.05 -4.91 8.62
CA PHE A 214 -39.48 -4.72 9.95
C PHE A 214 -40.36 -3.81 10.81
N PHE A 215 -40.81 -2.68 10.28
CA PHE A 215 -41.68 -1.76 11.00
C PHE A 215 -43.00 -2.39 11.43
N GLU A 216 -43.56 -3.27 10.61
CA GLU A 216 -44.79 -4.01 10.94
C GLU A 216 -44.57 -5.14 11.97
N LYS A 217 -43.47 -5.88 11.85
CA LYS A 217 -43.23 -7.09 12.65
C LYS A 217 -42.57 -6.83 14.00
N LEU A 218 -41.77 -5.78 14.12
CA LEU A 218 -41.03 -5.49 15.34
C LEU A 218 -41.96 -5.09 16.48
N ILE A 219 -41.85 -5.81 17.59
CA ILE A 219 -42.43 -5.45 18.88
C ILE A 219 -41.37 -4.79 19.77
N GLU A 220 -41.84 -4.14 20.84
CA GLU A 220 -40.97 -3.35 21.72
C GLU A 220 -39.76 -4.14 22.24
N GLY A 221 -38.58 -3.54 22.16
CA GLY A 221 -37.31 -4.13 22.59
C GLY A 221 -36.72 -5.19 21.65
N GLN A 222 -37.39 -5.53 20.54
CA GLN A 222 -36.82 -6.40 19.51
C GLN A 222 -35.95 -5.63 18.51
N ARG A 223 -35.07 -6.38 17.85
CA ARG A 223 -34.29 -5.92 16.70
C ARG A 223 -34.22 -7.00 15.62
N LEU A 224 -34.20 -6.57 14.37
CA LEU A 224 -33.99 -7.42 13.20
C LEU A 224 -32.93 -6.78 12.32
N SER A 225 -32.15 -7.63 11.64
CA SER A 225 -31.09 -7.20 10.73
C SER A 225 -31.26 -7.86 9.36
N ALA A 226 -30.96 -7.13 8.30
CA ALA A 226 -30.94 -7.65 6.93
C ALA A 226 -29.93 -6.88 6.07
N GLU A 227 -29.38 -7.57 5.07
CA GLU A 227 -28.66 -6.94 3.97
C GLU A 227 -29.67 -6.25 3.04
N ILE A 228 -29.45 -4.97 2.77
CA ILE A 228 -30.23 -4.17 1.83
C ILE A 228 -29.30 -3.34 0.95
N THR A 229 -29.83 -2.84 -0.16
CA THR A 229 -29.09 -1.93 -1.03
C THR A 229 -29.41 -0.49 -0.63
N GLY A 230 -28.44 0.24 -0.08
CA GLY A 230 -28.56 1.67 0.18
C GLY A 230 -28.40 2.47 -1.12
N LEU A 231 -29.01 3.66 -1.18
CA LEU A 231 -28.88 4.59 -2.29
C LEU A 231 -28.19 5.88 -1.82
N TYR A 232 -27.14 6.28 -2.54
CA TYR A 232 -26.51 7.59 -2.38
C TYR A 232 -27.38 8.70 -2.99
N VAL A 233 -27.12 9.96 -2.60
CA VAL A 233 -27.77 11.15 -3.20
C VAL A 233 -27.61 11.25 -4.72
N ASP A 234 -26.53 10.70 -5.29
CA ASP A 234 -26.28 10.69 -6.73
C ASP A 234 -27.00 9.53 -7.47
N GLY A 235 -27.79 8.73 -6.74
CA GLY A 235 -28.52 7.58 -7.26
C GLY A 235 -27.69 6.31 -7.41
N LYS A 236 -26.39 6.32 -7.04
CA LYS A 236 -25.62 5.08 -6.98
C LYS A 236 -26.09 4.20 -5.82
N SER A 237 -26.00 2.89 -6.01
CA SER A 237 -26.29 1.90 -4.99
C SER A 237 -25.03 1.45 -4.24
N PHE A 238 -25.14 1.20 -2.94
CA PHE A 238 -24.11 0.51 -2.15
C PHE A 238 -24.72 -0.67 -1.37
N PRO A 239 -23.96 -1.76 -1.18
CA PRO A 239 -24.38 -2.82 -0.28
C PRO A 239 -24.33 -2.32 1.16
N SER A 240 -25.39 -2.56 1.93
CA SER A 240 -25.43 -2.20 3.34
C SER A 240 -26.14 -3.26 4.17
N THR A 241 -25.79 -3.34 5.44
CA THR A 241 -26.53 -4.11 6.42
C THR A 241 -27.27 -3.14 7.33
N VAL A 242 -28.58 -3.29 7.44
CA VAL A 242 -29.38 -2.50 8.37
C VAL A 242 -29.87 -3.33 9.54
N THR A 243 -29.73 -2.76 10.73
CA THR A 243 -30.31 -3.29 11.96
C THR A 243 -31.34 -2.31 12.47
N VAL A 244 -32.59 -2.75 12.56
CA VAL A 244 -33.72 -1.94 13.02
C VAL A 244 -34.16 -2.49 14.37
N SER A 245 -34.22 -1.63 15.38
CA SER A 245 -34.86 -1.94 16.67
C SER A 245 -36.14 -1.14 16.84
N ARG A 246 -37.02 -1.57 17.76
CA ARG A 246 -38.20 -0.80 18.16
C ARG A 246 -38.06 -0.30 19.60
N SER A 247 -38.44 0.95 19.81
CA SER A 247 -38.46 1.60 21.12
C SER A 247 -39.68 2.51 21.26
N ASP A 248 -40.45 2.31 22.32
CA ASP A 248 -41.67 3.04 22.63
C ASP A 248 -41.34 4.04 23.76
N LEU A 249 -41.24 5.33 23.44
CA LEU A 249 -40.86 6.41 24.35
C LEU A 249 -42.01 7.44 24.43
N ASP A 250 -42.43 7.77 25.66
CA ASP A 250 -43.53 8.72 25.93
C ASP A 250 -44.83 8.44 25.13
N GLY A 251 -45.13 7.15 24.91
CA GLY A 251 -46.31 6.70 24.16
C GLY A 251 -46.19 6.82 22.63
N LYS A 252 -45.03 7.24 22.11
CA LYS A 252 -44.71 7.26 20.68
C LYS A 252 -43.75 6.13 20.33
N ARG A 253 -43.88 5.62 19.11
CA ARG A 253 -43.03 4.55 18.58
C ARG A 253 -41.88 5.15 17.80
N TYR A 254 -40.68 4.62 18.04
CA TYR A 254 -39.48 4.98 17.32
C TYR A 254 -38.75 3.73 16.85
N TRP A 255 -38.05 3.87 15.74
CA TRP A 255 -37.18 2.86 15.18
C TRP A 255 -35.76 3.40 15.08
N PRO A 256 -34.90 3.11 16.06
CA PRO A 256 -33.47 3.26 15.87
C PRO A 256 -33.01 2.30 14.76
N ILE A 257 -32.32 2.85 13.78
CA ILE A 257 -31.77 2.12 12.63
C ILE A 257 -30.27 2.34 12.63
N ILE A 258 -29.54 1.24 12.56
CA ILE A 258 -28.11 1.22 12.37
C ILE A 258 -27.85 0.76 10.94
N VAL A 259 -27.02 1.49 10.22
CA VAL A 259 -26.65 1.27 8.82
C VAL A 259 -25.15 1.04 8.77
N GLN A 260 -24.77 -0.16 8.36
CA GLN A 260 -23.39 -0.52 8.10
C GLN A 260 -23.17 -0.54 6.58
N ASP A 261 -22.21 0.25 6.08
CA ASP A 261 -21.79 0.19 4.68
C ASP A 261 -20.80 -0.96 4.49
N ASP A 262 -21.17 -1.95 3.69
CA ASP A 262 -20.39 -3.16 3.46
C ASP A 262 -19.55 -3.06 2.17
N THR A 263 -19.43 -1.87 1.58
CA THR A 263 -18.73 -1.63 0.30
C THR A 263 -17.28 -2.08 0.36
N GLU A 264 -16.50 -1.59 1.32
CA GLU A 264 -15.07 -1.93 1.44
C GLU A 264 -14.87 -3.43 1.68
N GLN A 265 -15.68 -4.01 2.56
CA GLN A 265 -15.61 -5.43 2.87
C GLN A 265 -15.89 -6.28 1.62
N LYS A 266 -16.97 -5.99 0.86
CA LYS A 266 -17.31 -6.76 -0.34
C LYS A 266 -16.28 -6.55 -1.47
N ILE A 267 -15.64 -5.39 -1.55
CA ILE A 267 -14.53 -5.15 -2.49
C ILE A 267 -13.31 -6.00 -2.11
N LEU A 268 -12.90 -5.98 -0.84
CA LEU A 268 -11.77 -6.74 -0.33
C LEU A 268 -11.99 -8.25 -0.48
N GLU A 269 -13.19 -8.74 -0.13
CA GLU A 269 -13.55 -10.16 -0.31
C GLU A 269 -13.47 -10.58 -1.79
N LYS A 270 -13.93 -9.72 -2.71
CA LYS A 270 -13.85 -9.99 -4.14
C LYS A 270 -12.41 -10.01 -4.64
N GLN A 271 -11.57 -9.06 -4.21
CA GLN A 271 -10.15 -9.01 -4.54
C GLN A 271 -9.43 -10.27 -4.03
N LEU A 272 -9.62 -10.61 -2.76
CA LEU A 272 -9.04 -11.80 -2.15
C LEU A 272 -9.45 -13.07 -2.87
N ARG A 273 -10.73 -13.18 -3.27
CA ARG A 273 -11.23 -14.32 -4.04
C ARG A 273 -10.56 -14.41 -5.42
N GLN A 274 -10.35 -13.29 -6.10
CA GLN A 274 -9.67 -13.25 -7.40
C GLN A 274 -8.19 -13.65 -7.27
N GLU A 275 -7.47 -13.10 -6.29
CA GLU A 275 -6.06 -13.45 -6.05
C GLU A 275 -5.90 -14.93 -5.68
N LYS A 276 -6.82 -15.46 -4.85
CA LYS A 276 -6.82 -16.87 -4.50
C LYS A 276 -7.02 -17.75 -5.74
N GLN A 277 -7.97 -17.40 -6.61
CA GLN A 277 -8.21 -18.14 -7.85
C GLN A 277 -6.98 -18.10 -8.77
N GLN A 278 -6.37 -16.94 -8.96
CA GLN A 278 -5.14 -16.81 -9.76
C GLN A 278 -3.98 -17.65 -9.19
N THR A 279 -3.85 -17.64 -7.86
CA THR A 279 -2.82 -18.43 -7.17
C THR A 279 -3.06 -19.94 -7.32
N GLU A 280 -4.32 -20.38 -7.24
CA GLU A 280 -4.69 -21.79 -7.45
C GLU A 280 -4.42 -22.23 -8.91
N GLU A 281 -4.80 -21.43 -9.90
CA GLU A 281 -4.53 -21.68 -11.32
C GLU A 281 -3.02 -21.73 -11.63
N MET A 282 -2.25 -20.80 -11.08
CA MET A 282 -0.79 -20.79 -11.20
C MET A 282 -0.17 -22.06 -10.58
N ASN A 283 -0.60 -22.43 -9.37
CA ASN A 283 -0.12 -23.64 -8.71
C ASN A 283 -0.44 -24.92 -9.50
N LEU A 284 -1.62 -25.02 -10.11
CA LEU A 284 -1.97 -26.13 -10.99
C LEU A 284 -1.06 -26.17 -12.22
N THR A 285 -0.82 -25.02 -12.84
CA THR A 285 0.08 -24.90 -13.99
C THR A 285 1.51 -25.33 -13.63
N LEU A 286 2.05 -24.82 -12.53
CA LEU A 286 3.37 -25.20 -12.02
C LEU A 286 3.47 -26.70 -11.74
N LYS A 287 2.47 -27.30 -11.09
CA LYS A 287 2.44 -28.75 -10.85
C LYS A 287 2.46 -29.55 -12.15
N THR A 288 1.70 -29.14 -13.17
CA THR A 288 1.69 -29.81 -14.48
C THR A 288 3.06 -29.69 -15.18
N VAL A 289 3.66 -28.51 -15.15
CA VAL A 289 5.01 -28.28 -15.72
C VAL A 289 6.06 -29.11 -15.00
N LEU A 290 6.07 -29.12 -13.66
CA LEU A 290 6.99 -29.92 -12.86
C LEU A 290 6.85 -31.42 -13.15
N LYS A 291 5.61 -31.90 -13.26
CA LYS A 291 5.33 -33.30 -13.62
C LYS A 291 5.83 -33.65 -15.02
N SER A 292 5.69 -32.74 -15.99
CA SER A 292 6.25 -32.92 -17.33
C SER A 292 7.78 -33.00 -17.30
N ILE A 293 8.43 -32.08 -16.57
CA ILE A 293 9.90 -32.07 -16.44
C ILE A 293 10.41 -33.36 -15.79
N GLU A 294 9.75 -33.83 -14.73
CA GLU A 294 10.12 -35.07 -14.05
C GLU A 294 9.95 -36.30 -14.96
N GLN A 295 8.87 -36.31 -15.76
CA GLN A 295 8.64 -37.34 -16.76
C GLN A 295 9.70 -37.31 -17.87
N ASP A 296 10.03 -36.13 -18.41
CA ASP A 296 11.06 -35.96 -19.44
C ASP A 296 12.44 -36.41 -18.94
N LYS A 297 12.77 -36.11 -17.68
CA LYS A 297 13.99 -36.57 -17.03
C LYS A 297 14.02 -38.10 -16.92
N LYS A 298 12.94 -38.71 -16.47
CA LYS A 298 12.84 -40.18 -16.37
C LYS A 298 12.96 -40.86 -17.73
N ASP A 299 12.30 -40.30 -18.74
CA ASP A 299 12.38 -40.81 -20.11
C ASP A 299 13.78 -40.66 -20.68
N PHE A 300 14.47 -39.57 -20.36
CA PHE A 300 15.88 -39.39 -20.70
C PHE A 300 16.79 -40.43 -20.02
N GLU A 301 16.68 -40.61 -18.70
CA GLU A 301 17.45 -41.61 -17.95
C GLU A 301 17.26 -43.01 -18.53
N ASN A 302 16.01 -43.38 -18.86
CA ASN A 302 15.68 -44.65 -19.49
C ASN A 302 16.32 -44.80 -20.89
N ARG A 303 16.29 -43.75 -21.72
CA ARG A 303 16.93 -43.76 -23.05
C ARG A 303 18.45 -43.95 -22.92
N VAL A 304 19.09 -43.23 -22.00
CA VAL A 304 20.54 -43.35 -21.76
C VAL A 304 20.89 -44.75 -21.27
N ALA A 305 20.19 -45.25 -20.25
CA ALA A 305 20.43 -46.60 -19.69
C ALA A 305 20.26 -47.70 -20.76
N THR A 306 19.22 -47.61 -21.58
CA THR A 306 18.97 -48.55 -22.68
C THR A 306 20.10 -48.54 -23.69
N LYS A 307 20.59 -47.36 -24.09
CA LYS A 307 21.62 -47.23 -25.12
C LYS A 307 23.01 -47.62 -24.60
N ILE A 308 23.31 -47.37 -23.32
CA ILE A 308 24.50 -47.93 -22.65
C ILE A 308 24.43 -49.47 -22.66
N ARG A 309 23.30 -50.05 -22.26
CA ARG A 309 23.13 -51.51 -22.18
C ARG A 309 23.20 -52.20 -23.54
N THR A 310 22.66 -51.58 -24.59
CA THR A 310 22.52 -52.18 -25.93
C THR A 310 23.68 -51.86 -26.87
N SER A 311 24.45 -50.79 -26.65
CA SER A 311 25.55 -50.38 -27.55
C SER A 311 26.92 -50.35 -26.85
N VAL A 312 27.02 -49.67 -25.71
CA VAL A 312 28.31 -49.45 -25.01
C VAL A 312 28.82 -50.74 -24.35
N LEU A 313 28.00 -51.40 -23.52
CA LEU A 313 28.41 -52.62 -22.81
C LEU A 313 28.83 -53.76 -23.75
N PRO A 314 28.13 -54.04 -24.87
CA PRO A 314 28.57 -55.04 -25.83
C PRO A 314 29.91 -54.71 -26.50
N GLY A 315 30.18 -53.43 -26.78
CA GLY A 315 31.47 -52.97 -27.31
C GLY A 315 32.61 -53.26 -26.35
N ILE A 316 32.42 -52.96 -25.05
CA ILE A 316 33.41 -53.23 -24.00
C ILE A 316 33.64 -54.73 -23.85
N HIS A 317 32.57 -55.54 -23.87
CA HIS A 317 32.67 -57.01 -23.81
C HIS A 317 33.42 -57.62 -25.00
N LYS A 318 33.29 -57.03 -26.20
CA LYS A 318 34.04 -57.48 -27.38
C LYS A 318 35.52 -57.16 -27.28
N ILE A 319 35.88 -55.99 -26.72
CA ILE A 319 37.28 -55.60 -26.47
C ILE A 319 37.93 -56.52 -25.43
N SER A 320 37.23 -56.89 -24.36
CA SER A 320 37.80 -57.76 -23.31
C SER A 320 38.03 -59.20 -23.75
N LYS A 321 37.29 -59.69 -24.76
CA LYS A 321 37.44 -61.06 -25.32
C LYS A 321 38.43 -61.18 -26.48
N SER A 322 38.87 -60.07 -27.09
CA SER A 322 39.73 -60.12 -28.28
C SER A 322 41.22 -60.18 -27.93
N SER A 323 41.93 -61.18 -28.46
CA SER A 323 43.36 -61.45 -28.18
C SER A 323 44.37 -60.69 -29.06
N HIS A 324 43.93 -59.87 -30.04
CA HIS A 324 44.82 -59.19 -31.01
C HIS A 324 44.65 -57.66 -30.97
N ASP A 325 45.78 -56.93 -30.88
CA ASP A 325 45.84 -55.48 -30.63
C ASP A 325 45.13 -54.61 -31.69
N ASN A 326 45.14 -55.05 -32.96
CA ASN A 326 44.48 -54.34 -34.06
C ASN A 326 42.95 -54.39 -34.01
N VAL A 327 42.37 -55.48 -33.48
CA VAL A 327 40.90 -55.63 -33.36
C VAL A 327 40.39 -54.82 -32.17
N SER A 328 41.14 -54.78 -31.08
CA SER A 328 40.82 -53.93 -29.92
C SER A 328 40.81 -52.44 -30.28
N ARG A 329 41.74 -51.97 -31.13
CA ARG A 329 41.77 -50.57 -31.59
C ARG A 329 40.58 -50.19 -32.47
N SER A 330 40.10 -51.08 -33.34
CA SER A 330 38.92 -50.78 -34.16
C SER A 330 37.65 -50.69 -33.31
N TYR A 331 37.46 -51.61 -32.35
CA TYR A 331 36.33 -51.55 -31.43
C TYR A 331 36.38 -50.32 -30.50
N LEU A 332 37.57 -49.88 -30.07
CA LEU A 332 37.75 -48.63 -29.31
C LEU A 332 37.28 -47.41 -30.11
N SER A 333 37.65 -47.31 -31.39
CA SER A 333 37.22 -46.19 -32.24
C SER A 333 35.70 -46.16 -32.44
N LEU A 334 35.07 -47.34 -32.51
CA LEU A 334 33.63 -47.48 -32.68
C LEU A 334 32.87 -47.11 -31.40
N LEU A 335 33.43 -47.46 -30.24
CA LEU A 335 32.94 -47.06 -28.92
C LEU A 335 33.05 -45.55 -28.71
N GLU A 336 34.17 -44.94 -29.11
CA GLU A 336 34.38 -43.50 -29.05
C GLU A 336 33.33 -42.75 -29.89
N GLN A 337 33.08 -43.20 -31.12
CA GLN A 337 32.02 -42.64 -31.96
C GLN A 337 30.62 -42.83 -31.36
N GLN A 338 30.35 -43.96 -30.72
CA GLN A 338 29.06 -44.22 -30.07
C GLN A 338 28.84 -43.33 -28.84
N LEU A 339 29.86 -43.12 -28.02
CA LEU A 339 29.82 -42.20 -26.87
C LEU A 339 29.69 -40.73 -27.30
N LEU A 340 30.34 -40.33 -28.40
CA LEU A 340 30.15 -39.02 -29.02
C LEU A 340 28.74 -38.86 -29.61
N SER A 341 28.17 -39.92 -30.21
CA SER A 341 26.79 -39.88 -30.70
C SER A 341 25.76 -39.82 -29.58
N LEU A 342 26.09 -40.39 -28.42
CA LEU A 342 25.25 -40.32 -27.22
C LEU A 342 25.19 -38.91 -26.68
N THR A 343 26.26 -38.13 -26.82
CA THR A 343 26.37 -36.74 -26.33
C THR A 343 25.84 -35.69 -27.32
N LYS A 344 25.41 -36.09 -28.53
CA LYS A 344 24.73 -35.19 -29.47
C LYS A 344 23.29 -34.91 -29.01
N GLY A 345 22.95 -33.63 -28.85
CA GLY A 345 21.62 -33.20 -28.36
C GLY A 345 21.58 -32.84 -26.87
N PHE A 346 22.71 -32.82 -26.17
CA PHE A 346 22.84 -32.14 -24.89
C PHE A 346 22.93 -30.63 -25.14
N GLU A 347 22.36 -29.79 -24.26
CA GLU A 347 22.50 -28.32 -24.33
C GLU A 347 23.97 -27.87 -24.37
N ASN A 348 24.87 -28.70 -23.86
CA ASN A 348 26.30 -28.54 -23.97
C ASN A 348 26.94 -29.82 -24.54
N GLU A 349 27.32 -29.80 -25.83
CA GLU A 349 28.06 -30.91 -26.45
C GLU A 349 29.37 -31.19 -25.71
N LEU A 350 29.57 -32.45 -25.31
CA LEU A 350 30.79 -32.92 -24.68
C LEU A 350 31.90 -32.97 -25.75
N HIS A 351 32.73 -31.93 -25.79
CA HIS A 351 33.76 -31.82 -26.82
C HIS A 351 34.95 -32.71 -26.44
N GLY A 352 35.24 -33.75 -27.23
CA GLY A 352 36.31 -34.73 -26.95
C GLY A 352 37.71 -34.13 -26.74
N GLY A 353 37.95 -32.90 -27.22
CA GLY A 353 39.18 -32.14 -26.94
C GLY A 353 39.30 -31.63 -25.49
N LEU A 354 38.17 -31.36 -24.82
CA LEU A 354 38.15 -30.89 -23.43
C LEU A 354 38.54 -32.00 -22.44
N LEU A 355 38.28 -33.27 -22.78
CA LEU A 355 38.71 -34.44 -22.00
C LEU A 355 40.24 -34.61 -21.95
N LYS A 356 40.99 -33.95 -22.84
CA LYS A 356 42.46 -34.00 -22.90
C LYS A 356 43.15 -32.92 -22.06
N LEU A 357 42.38 -31.99 -21.49
CA LEU A 357 42.90 -30.88 -20.70
C LEU A 357 43.26 -31.33 -19.29
N THR A 358 44.33 -30.76 -18.73
CA THR A 358 44.68 -30.99 -17.32
C THR A 358 43.77 -30.17 -16.40
N ARG A 359 43.72 -30.52 -15.11
CA ARG A 359 42.95 -29.79 -14.10
C ARG A 359 43.19 -28.28 -14.13
N THR A 360 44.45 -27.86 -14.23
CA THR A 360 44.86 -26.45 -14.30
C THR A 360 44.40 -25.79 -15.61
N GLU A 361 44.41 -26.52 -16.72
CA GLU A 361 43.95 -26.03 -18.02
C GLU A 361 42.41 -25.88 -18.06
N ILE A 362 41.67 -26.79 -17.42
CA ILE A 362 40.21 -26.69 -17.25
C ILE A 362 39.85 -25.45 -16.43
N GLU A 363 40.56 -25.22 -15.33
CA GLU A 363 40.35 -24.06 -14.45
C GLU A 363 40.60 -22.73 -15.18
N ILE A 364 41.68 -22.66 -15.97
CA ILE A 364 41.95 -21.52 -16.84
C ILE A 364 40.85 -21.36 -17.90
N CYS A 365 40.35 -22.44 -18.50
CA CYS A 365 39.25 -22.37 -19.47
C CYS A 365 37.96 -21.85 -18.82
N ARG A 366 37.66 -22.21 -17.57
CA ARG A 366 36.47 -21.74 -16.83
C ARG A 366 36.54 -20.24 -16.56
N LEU A 367 37.70 -19.76 -16.12
CA LEU A 367 37.92 -18.32 -15.92
C LEU A 367 37.84 -17.56 -17.25
N ILE A 368 38.33 -18.15 -18.36
CA ILE A 368 38.17 -17.56 -19.69
C ILE A 368 36.69 -17.54 -20.11
N GLN A 369 35.91 -18.60 -19.85
CA GLN A 369 34.46 -18.61 -20.14
C GLN A 369 33.69 -17.56 -19.34
N ALA A 370 34.08 -17.34 -18.09
CA ALA A 370 33.52 -16.29 -17.23
C ALA A 370 33.90 -14.86 -17.67
N GLY A 371 34.66 -14.71 -18.76
CA GLY A 371 35.08 -13.41 -19.28
C GLY A 371 36.25 -12.77 -18.56
N CYS A 372 36.93 -13.50 -17.66
CA CYS A 372 38.06 -12.96 -16.90
C CYS A 372 39.24 -12.60 -17.82
N SER A 373 39.88 -11.46 -17.55
CA SER A 373 41.08 -11.05 -18.27
C SER A 373 42.28 -11.91 -17.86
N THR A 374 43.35 -11.89 -18.66
CA THR A 374 44.58 -12.63 -18.30
C THR A 374 45.15 -12.17 -16.96
N LYS A 375 45.02 -10.88 -16.61
CA LYS A 375 45.43 -10.36 -15.30
C LYS A 375 44.58 -10.94 -14.16
N ASP A 376 43.28 -11.03 -14.37
CA ASP A 376 42.36 -11.60 -13.37
C ASP A 376 42.64 -13.08 -13.14
N ILE A 377 42.97 -13.82 -14.21
CA ILE A 377 43.36 -15.24 -14.12
C ILE A 377 44.67 -15.40 -13.33
N CYS A 378 45.65 -14.52 -13.54
CA CYS A 378 46.90 -14.54 -12.76
C CYS A 378 46.62 -14.38 -11.26
N ASN A 379 45.76 -13.42 -10.93
CA ASN A 379 45.39 -13.12 -9.55
C ASN A 379 44.59 -14.25 -8.91
N ALA A 380 43.59 -14.79 -9.62
CA ALA A 380 42.73 -15.88 -9.13
C ALA A 380 43.52 -17.17 -8.87
N MET A 381 44.47 -17.50 -9.76
CA MET A 381 45.24 -18.74 -9.68
C MET A 381 46.58 -18.60 -8.97
N ARG A 382 46.97 -17.37 -8.58
CA ARG A 382 48.27 -17.04 -7.95
C ARG A 382 49.47 -17.53 -8.77
N ILE A 383 49.41 -17.38 -10.09
CA ILE A 383 50.48 -17.75 -11.03
C ILE A 383 50.88 -16.57 -11.91
N SER A 384 52.09 -16.62 -12.46
CA SER A 384 52.62 -15.54 -13.30
C SER A 384 51.87 -15.42 -14.63
N TYR A 385 51.91 -14.21 -15.20
CA TYR A 385 51.33 -13.93 -16.53
C TYR A 385 51.89 -14.84 -17.63
N GLU A 386 53.20 -15.07 -17.61
CA GLU A 386 53.90 -15.95 -18.56
C GLU A 386 53.39 -17.40 -18.46
N THR A 387 53.10 -17.85 -17.23
CA THR A 387 52.54 -19.18 -16.95
C THR A 387 51.13 -19.31 -17.53
N VAL A 388 50.26 -18.30 -17.35
CA VAL A 388 48.90 -18.30 -17.94
C VAL A 388 48.96 -18.31 -19.46
N GLN A 389 49.87 -17.55 -20.08
CA GLN A 389 50.05 -17.55 -21.54
C GLN A 389 50.53 -18.90 -22.06
N THR A 390 51.43 -19.56 -21.33
CA THR A 390 51.89 -20.93 -21.65
C THR A 390 50.73 -21.93 -21.60
N HIS A 391 49.91 -21.90 -20.54
CA HIS A 391 48.71 -22.72 -20.46
C HIS A 391 47.72 -22.42 -21.60
N ARG A 392 47.47 -21.16 -21.94
CA ARG A 392 46.62 -20.78 -23.07
C ARG A 392 47.14 -21.35 -24.39
N LYS A 393 48.45 -21.32 -24.63
CA LYS A 393 49.07 -21.94 -25.82
C LYS A 393 48.88 -23.46 -25.84
N ASN A 394 49.05 -24.13 -24.69
CA ASN A 394 48.85 -25.57 -24.57
C ASN A 394 47.39 -25.97 -24.76
N ILE A 395 46.45 -25.21 -24.18
CA ILE A 395 45.00 -25.37 -24.40
C ILE A 395 44.69 -25.27 -25.90
N ARG A 396 45.19 -24.21 -26.58
CA ARG A 396 44.98 -24.07 -28.02
C ARG A 396 45.55 -25.23 -28.82
N LYS A 397 46.69 -25.78 -28.42
CA LYS A 397 47.29 -26.96 -29.07
C LYS A 397 46.45 -28.21 -28.85
N LYS A 398 45.97 -28.45 -27.63
CA LYS A 398 45.16 -29.62 -27.25
C LYS A 398 43.74 -29.60 -27.82
N LEU A 399 43.23 -28.41 -28.14
CA LEU A 399 41.93 -28.19 -28.79
C LEU A 399 42.04 -28.03 -30.31
N ASP A 400 43.19 -28.32 -30.92
CA ASP A 400 43.44 -28.20 -32.36
C ASP A 400 43.14 -26.80 -32.95
N LEU A 401 43.40 -25.74 -32.16
CA LEU A 401 43.22 -24.32 -32.51
C LEU A 401 44.53 -23.63 -32.94
N THR A 402 45.61 -24.39 -33.12
CA THR A 402 46.92 -23.87 -33.54
C THR A 402 46.83 -23.27 -34.95
N GLY A 403 47.28 -22.02 -35.13
CA GLY A 403 47.26 -21.33 -36.43
C GLY A 403 45.90 -20.74 -36.87
N ARG A 404 44.81 -20.99 -36.12
CA ARG A 404 43.49 -20.40 -36.39
C ARG A 404 43.35 -19.04 -35.71
N LYS A 405 42.77 -18.04 -36.38
CA LYS A 405 42.46 -16.70 -35.81
C LYS A 405 41.29 -16.70 -34.81
N LEU A 406 40.71 -17.86 -34.48
CA LEU A 406 39.60 -18.01 -33.55
C LEU A 406 40.01 -17.64 -32.12
N ASN A 407 39.25 -16.74 -31.49
CA ASN A 407 39.42 -16.36 -30.08
C ASN A 407 39.01 -17.54 -29.18
N LEU A 408 39.84 -17.83 -28.17
CA LEU A 408 39.61 -18.93 -27.23
C LEU A 408 38.34 -18.72 -26.38
N HIS A 409 38.00 -17.48 -26.03
CA HIS A 409 36.75 -17.14 -25.34
C HIS A 409 35.53 -17.49 -26.19
N THR A 410 35.51 -17.02 -27.45
CA THR A 410 34.43 -17.31 -28.40
C THR A 410 34.30 -18.82 -28.67
N PHE A 411 35.42 -19.55 -28.67
CA PHE A 411 35.39 -21.01 -28.79
C PHE A 411 34.79 -21.70 -27.57
N LEU A 412 34.97 -21.14 -26.36
CA LEU A 412 34.52 -21.77 -25.13
C LEU A 412 33.10 -21.37 -24.69
N MET A 413 32.56 -20.23 -25.13
CA MET A 413 31.26 -19.70 -24.68
C MET A 413 30.06 -20.66 -24.82
N ASN A 414 30.07 -21.57 -25.79
CA ASN A 414 28.95 -22.48 -26.08
C ASN A 414 29.27 -23.95 -25.75
N ARG A 415 30.23 -24.21 -24.84
CA ARG A 415 30.72 -25.57 -24.55
C ARG A 415 30.89 -25.79 -23.04
N SER A 416 30.41 -26.92 -22.50
CA SER A 416 30.59 -27.26 -21.08
C SER A 416 32.00 -27.80 -20.81
N LEU A 417 32.64 -27.30 -19.73
CA LEU A 417 34.00 -27.64 -19.27
C LEU A 417 34.09 -28.66 -18.13
#